data_AF-A0A6A3EXV3-F1
#
_entry.id   AF-A0A6A3EXV3-F1
#
_cell.length_a   1.000
_cell.length_b   1.000
_cell.length_c   1.000
_cell.angle_alpha   90.00
_cell.angle_beta   90.00
_cell.angle_gamma   90.00
#
_symmetry.space_group_name_H-M   'P 1'
#
loop_
_entity.id
_entity.type
_entity.pdbx_description
1 polymer ?
#
loop_
_entity_poly.entity_id
_entity_poly.type
_entity_poly.pdbx_seq_one_letter_code
_entity_poly.pdbx_strand_id
1 'polypeptide(L)' 'MLLTAKVVPHKSPENDALVEFQSCAKGLDKAKFGKSYMDKFYKPELNHADTVFLTGDGYFKDSQKPVKWFECLL' A
#
# COMPACT_ATOMS: atom_id res chain seq x y z
N MET A 1 -14.18 -2.29 1.82
CA MET A 1 -13.16 -2.87 0.91
C MET A 1 -13.18 -4.40 0.86
N LEU A 2 -13.58 -5.11 1.92
CA LEU A 2 -13.64 -6.59 1.91
C LEU A 2 -14.54 -7.19 0.81
N LEU A 3 -15.58 -6.47 0.40
CA LEU A 3 -16.47 -6.89 -0.70
C LEU A 3 -15.80 -6.74 -2.07
N THR A 4 -15.13 -5.61 -2.33
CA THR A 4 -14.48 -5.37 -3.63
C THR A 4 -13.34 -6.36 -3.87
N ALA A 5 -12.56 -6.71 -2.84
CA ALA A 5 -11.53 -7.74 -2.91
C ALA A 5 -12.03 -9.12 -3.39
N LYS A 6 -13.32 -9.43 -3.18
CA LYS A 6 -13.93 -10.73 -3.55
C LYS A 6 -14.64 -10.70 -4.90
N VAL A 7 -15.18 -9.54 -5.27
CA VAL A 7 -16.07 -9.40 -6.44
C VAL A 7 -15.33 -8.85 -7.65
N VAL A 8 -14.29 -8.05 -7.43
CA VAL A 8 -13.44 -7.54 -8.52
C VAL A 8 -12.40 -8.60 -8.86
N PRO A 9 -12.34 -9.09 -10.11
CA PRO A 9 -11.33 -10.04 -10.52
C PRO A 9 -9.96 -9.35 -10.59
N HIS A 10 -8.98 -9.91 -9.88
CA HIS A 10 -7.58 -9.50 -9.94
C HIS A 10 -6.73 -10.62 -10.58
N LYS A 11 -5.69 -10.23 -11.28
CA LYS A 11 -4.67 -11.11 -11.88
C LYS A 11 -3.62 -11.54 -10.86
N SER A 12 -3.50 -10.81 -9.74
CA SER A 12 -2.52 -11.05 -8.68
C SER A 12 -3.14 -10.92 -7.28
N PRO A 13 -2.65 -11.69 -6.28
CA PRO A 13 -2.99 -11.47 -4.88
C PRO A 13 -2.39 -10.17 -4.30
N GLU A 14 -1.45 -9.53 -4.99
CA GLU A 14 -0.88 -8.24 -4.59
C GLU A 14 -1.77 -7.08 -5.08
N ASN A 15 -2.83 -6.79 -4.33
CA ASN A 15 -3.75 -5.69 -4.59
C ASN A 15 -4.26 -5.07 -3.29
N ASP A 16 -4.79 -3.86 -3.38
CA ASP A 16 -5.38 -3.11 -2.26
C ASP A 16 -6.91 -3.23 -2.22
N ALA A 17 -7.48 -4.30 -2.81
CA ALA A 17 -8.90 -4.52 -3.07
C ALA A 17 -9.53 -3.68 -4.20
N LEU A 18 -8.75 -2.87 -4.91
CA LEU A 18 -9.21 -2.15 -6.11
C LEU A 18 -8.14 -2.12 -7.22
N VAL A 19 -6.89 -1.87 -6.87
CA VAL A 19 -5.76 -1.70 -7.78
C VAL A 19 -4.66 -2.71 -7.45
N GLU A 20 -4.07 -3.30 -8.50
CA GLU A 20 -2.95 -4.23 -8.35
C GLU A 20 -1.62 -3.49 -8.20
N PHE A 21 -0.73 -4.02 -7.36
CA PHE A 21 0.59 -3.43 -7.11
C PHE A 21 1.40 -3.19 -8.40
N GLN A 22 1.30 -4.10 -9.36
CA GLN A 22 1.97 -4.03 -10.66
C GLN A 22 1.48 -2.84 -11.50
N SER A 23 0.23 -2.42 -11.32
CA SER A 23 -0.31 -1.21 -11.95
C SER A 23 0.27 0.04 -11.30
N CYS A 24 0.32 0.10 -9.97
CA CYS A 24 0.88 1.22 -9.21
C CYS A 24 2.39 1.39 -9.44
N ALA A 25 3.14 0.28 -9.55
CA ALA A 25 4.59 0.29 -9.69
C ALA A 25 5.07 0.38 -11.16
N LYS A 26 4.18 0.71 -12.11
CA LYS A 26 4.55 0.76 -13.54
C LYS A 26 5.66 1.78 -13.78
N GLY A 27 6.75 1.33 -14.42
CA GLY A 27 7.93 2.16 -14.69
C GLY A 27 8.92 2.26 -13.52
N LEU A 28 8.67 1.56 -12.41
CA LEU A 28 9.56 1.49 -11.25
C LEU A 28 10.12 0.07 -11.08
N ASP A 29 11.33 -0.02 -10.53
CA ASP A 29 11.94 -1.30 -10.17
C ASP A 29 11.29 -1.85 -8.89
N LYS A 30 10.51 -2.93 -9.04
CA LYS A 30 9.76 -3.56 -7.95
C LYS A 30 10.66 -4.11 -6.85
N ALA A 31 11.92 -4.45 -7.16
CA ALA A 31 12.87 -4.99 -6.18
C ALA A 31 13.31 -3.93 -5.15
N LYS A 32 13.10 -2.63 -5.45
CA LYS A 32 13.41 -1.53 -4.54
C LYS A 32 12.34 -1.30 -3.48
N PHE A 33 11.16 -1.91 -3.63
CA PHE A 33 10.06 -1.68 -2.71
C PHE A 33 10.24 -2.46 -1.41
N GLY A 34 10.05 -1.78 -0.29
CA GLY A 34 10.13 -2.36 1.05
C GLY A 34 8.87 -2.12 1.88
N LYS A 35 8.78 -2.77 3.04
CA LYS A 35 7.59 -2.75 3.92
C LYS A 35 7.75 -1.84 5.14
N SER A 36 8.89 -1.17 5.29
CA SER A 36 9.11 -0.19 6.35
C SER A 36 8.65 1.18 5.90
N TYR A 37 8.02 1.95 6.79
CA TYR A 37 7.69 3.36 6.52
C TYR A 37 8.95 4.24 6.33
N MET A 38 10.15 3.70 6.56
CA MET A 38 11.43 4.34 6.23
C MET A 38 11.90 4.08 4.79
N ASP A 39 11.25 3.17 4.07
CA ASP A 39 11.64 2.83 2.69
C ASP A 39 11.18 3.92 1.72
N LYS A 40 12.10 4.43 0.88
CA LYS A 40 11.76 5.42 -0.15
C LYS A 40 10.65 4.91 -1.08
N PHE A 41 10.76 3.65 -1.50
CA PHE A 41 9.72 2.95 -2.24
C PHE A 41 8.92 2.10 -1.27
N TYR A 42 7.99 2.71 -0.55
CA TYR A 42 7.17 2.01 0.42
C TYR A 42 6.06 1.20 -0.25
N LYS A 43 5.94 -0.06 0.14
CA LYS A 43 4.86 -0.98 -0.24
C LYS A 43 4.00 -1.27 1.00
N PRO A 44 3.00 -0.43 1.28
CA PRO A 44 2.11 -0.64 2.41
C PRO A 44 1.26 -1.90 2.27
N GLU A 45 0.90 -2.51 3.39
CA GLU A 45 -0.10 -3.57 3.50
C GLU A 45 -1.45 -2.95 3.94
N LEU A 46 -2.00 -2.12 3.06
CA LEU A 46 -3.24 -1.36 3.26
C LEU A 46 -4.25 -1.70 2.17
N ASN A 47 -5.55 -1.48 2.47
CA ASN A 47 -6.57 -1.44 1.43
C ASN A 47 -6.64 -0.03 0.81
N HIS A 48 -7.31 0.09 -0.33
CA HIS A 48 -7.40 1.33 -1.11
C HIS A 48 -8.07 2.51 -0.37
N ALA A 49 -8.84 2.28 0.69
CA ALA A 49 -9.45 3.36 1.47
C ALA A 49 -8.48 3.88 2.53
N ASP A 50 -7.66 3.01 3.11
CA ASP A 50 -6.66 3.43 4.09
C ASP A 50 -5.53 4.25 3.42
N THR A 51 -5.34 4.14 2.11
CA THR A 51 -4.33 4.92 1.35
C THR A 51 -4.70 6.40 1.16
N VAL A 52 -5.90 6.84 1.58
CA VAL A 52 -6.27 8.28 1.56
C VAL A 52 -6.02 9.00 2.90
N PHE A 53 -5.33 8.36 3.85
CA PHE A 53 -4.82 8.97 5.09
C PHE A 53 -5.89 9.53 6.05
N LEU A 54 -7.15 9.09 5.95
CA LEU A 54 -8.23 9.59 6.82
C LEU A 54 -8.26 8.95 8.22
N THR A 55 -7.55 7.85 8.43
CA THR A 55 -7.59 7.02 9.65
C THR A 55 -6.26 6.94 10.40
N GLY A 56 -5.21 7.60 9.90
CA GLY A 56 -3.89 7.62 10.52
C GLY A 56 -3.08 6.33 10.36
N ASP A 57 -2.09 6.14 11.23
CA ASP A 57 -1.20 4.98 11.23
C ASP A 57 -1.76 3.81 12.05
N GLY A 58 -1.57 2.60 11.52
CA GLY A 58 -1.74 1.36 12.23
C GLY A 58 -0.68 1.17 13.32
N TYR A 59 -1.09 0.56 14.44
CA TYR A 59 -0.22 0.40 15.60
C TYR A 59 0.82 -0.71 15.42
N PHE A 60 0.47 -1.83 14.78
CA PHE A 60 1.21 -3.09 14.92
C PHE A 60 2.29 -3.35 13.87
N LYS A 61 2.16 -2.84 12.65
CA LYS A 61 3.11 -3.12 11.55
C LYS A 61 3.64 -1.84 10.95
N ASP A 62 4.91 -1.86 10.57
CA ASP A 62 5.53 -0.75 9.82
C ASP A 62 4.94 -0.60 8.41
N SER A 63 4.41 -1.68 7.85
CA SER A 63 3.67 -1.69 6.57
C SER A 63 2.27 -1.05 6.65
N GLN A 64 1.87 -0.57 7.83
CA GLN A 64 0.58 0.06 8.06
C GLN A 64 0.74 1.48 8.61
N LYS A 65 1.87 2.15 8.34
CA LYS A 65 2.17 3.49 8.84
C LYS A 65 2.33 4.50 7.69
N PRO A 66 1.26 4.73 6.89
CA PRO A 66 1.35 5.57 5.71
C PRO A 66 1.60 7.05 6.05
N VAL A 67 1.07 7.57 7.17
CA VAL A 67 1.28 8.97 7.56
C VAL A 67 2.74 9.20 7.91
N LYS A 68 3.35 8.33 8.72
CA LYS A 68 4.79 8.41 8.99
C LYS A 68 5.66 8.32 7.74
N TRP A 69 5.31 7.44 6.79
CA TRP A 69 6.05 7.37 5.53
C TRP A 69 6.00 8.70 4.78
N PHE A 70 4.83 9.35 4.74
CA PHE A 70 4.67 10.66 4.11
C PHE A 70 5.47 11.75 4.85
N GLU A 71 5.47 11.74 6.18
CA GLU A 71 6.24 12.67 7.01
C GLU A 71 7.76 12.46 6.93
N CYS A 72 8.25 11.23 6.74
CA CYS A 72 9.68 10.95 6.64
C CYS A 72 10.27 11.24 5.25
N LEU A 73 9.42 11.44 4.22
CA LEU A 73 9.84 11.80 2.86
C LEU A 73 9.86 13.31 2.60
N LEU A 74 9.24 14.12 3.47
CA LEU A 74 9.17 15.58 3.40
C LEU A 74 10.11 16.23 4.42
#